data_AF-A0A076HNW0-F1
#
_entry.id   AF-A0A076HNW0-F1
#
_cell.length_a   1.000
_cell.length_b   1.000
_cell.length_c   1.000
_cell.angle_alpha   90.00
_cell.angle_beta   90.00
_cell.angle_gamma   90.00
#
_symmetry.space_group_name_H-M   'P 1'
#
loop_
_entity.id
_entity.type
_entity.pdbx_description
1 polymer ?
#
loop_
_entity_poly.entity_id
_entity_poly.type
_entity_poly.pdbx_seq_one_letter_code
_entity_poly.pdbx_strand_id
1 'polypeptide(L)'
;MANNSLSGDLAQLTLAELHSRKNKLKGAIIGLGIVMVVALVMVLYAAINSKKYALLATLPAMFLTLMPSVIVLSKINKEIAARPPIQ
;
A
#
# COMPACT_ATOMS: atom_id res chain seq x y z
N MET A 1 -12.53 -8.99 -22.72
CA MET A 1 -11.75 -7.78 -23.02
C MET A 1 -11.21 -7.23 -21.71
N ALA A 2 -9.90 -7.31 -21.50
CA ALA A 2 -9.23 -6.79 -20.32
C ALA A 2 -8.99 -5.29 -20.51
N ASN A 3 -9.69 -4.43 -19.79
CA ASN A 3 -9.34 -3.01 -19.69
C ASN A 3 -8.59 -2.74 -18.37
N ASN A 4 -7.27 -2.74 -18.51
CA ASN A 4 -6.30 -2.29 -17.50
C ASN A 4 -6.41 -0.77 -17.26
N SER A 5 -7.50 -0.26 -16.69
CA SER A 5 -7.56 1.14 -16.26
C SER A 5 -6.89 1.30 -14.88
N LEU A 6 -5.56 1.21 -14.86
CA LEU A 6 -4.73 1.53 -13.69
C LEU A 6 -4.57 3.07 -13.49
N SER A 7 -5.13 3.90 -14.37
CA SER A 7 -5.03 5.37 -14.30
C SER A 7 -6.26 6.07 -14.90
N GLY A 8 -7.46 5.51 -14.72
CA GLY A 8 -8.71 6.15 -15.12
C GLY A 8 -9.07 7.23 -14.10
N ASP A 9 -8.87 8.48 -14.50
CA ASP A 9 -9.19 9.74 -13.84
C ASP A 9 -10.01 9.62 -12.55
N LEU A 10 -9.32 9.79 -11.43
CA LEU A 10 -9.86 9.83 -10.08
C LEU A 10 -11.09 10.77 -10.01
N ALA A 11 -11.10 11.83 -10.83
CA ALA A 11 -12.17 12.83 -10.91
C ALA A 11 -13.53 12.28 -11.37
N GLN A 12 -13.57 11.17 -12.11
CA GLN A 12 -14.82 10.52 -12.54
C GLN A 12 -15.44 9.61 -11.48
N LEU A 13 -14.71 9.30 -10.41
CA LEU A 13 -15.16 8.38 -9.39
C LEU A 13 -16.08 9.10 -8.39
N THR A 14 -17.23 8.48 -8.06
CA THR A 14 -18.17 9.08 -7.09
C THR A 14 -17.53 9.11 -5.70
N LEU A 15 -17.88 10.10 -4.86
CA LEU A 15 -17.31 10.27 -3.50
C LEU A 15 -17.41 8.98 -2.65
N ALA A 16 -18.49 8.21 -2.83
CA ALA A 16 -18.71 6.90 -2.22
C ALA A 16 -17.70 5.83 -2.70
N GLU A 17 -17.40 5.78 -3.99
CA GLU A 17 -16.41 4.86 -4.56
C GLU A 17 -14.98 5.25 -4.18
N LEU A 18 -14.70 6.55 -4.04
CA LEU A 18 -13.42 7.09 -3.59
C LEU A 18 -13.16 6.70 -2.11
N HIS A 19 -14.19 6.77 -1.27
CA HIS A 19 -14.15 6.23 0.10
C HIS A 19 -14.00 4.70 0.14
N SER A 20 -14.69 3.98 -0.75
CA SER A 20 -14.57 2.52 -0.84
C SER A 20 -13.15 2.09 -1.24
N ARG A 21 -12.53 2.77 -2.22
CA ARG A 21 -11.14 2.53 -2.61
C ARG A 21 -10.17 2.86 -1.48
N LYS A 22 -10.37 3.97 -0.76
CA LYS A 22 -9.57 4.31 0.42
C LYS A 22 -9.60 3.20 1.46
N ASN A 23 -10.77 2.67 1.80
CA ASN A 23 -10.91 1.59 2.78
C ASN A 23 -10.28 0.28 2.31
N LYS A 24 -10.45 -0.10 1.03
CA LYS A 24 -9.77 -1.26 0.44
C LYS A 24 -8.25 -1.13 0.51
N LEU A 25 -7.72 0.04 0.15
CA LEU A 25 -6.29 0.30 0.19
C LEU A 25 -5.76 0.28 1.63
N LYS A 26 -6.51 0.87 2.57
CA LYS A 26 -6.16 0.85 4.00
C LYS A 26 -6.13 -0.58 4.55
N GLY A 27 -7.13 -1.40 4.23
CA GLY A 27 -7.18 -2.82 4.59
C GLY A 27 -6.02 -3.61 3.99
N ALA A 28 -5.71 -3.38 2.72
CA ALA A 28 -4.55 -3.99 2.06
C ALA A 28 -3.23 -3.59 2.73
N ILE A 29 -3.02 -2.30 3.03
CA ILE A 29 -1.82 -1.81 3.73
C ILE A 29 -1.68 -2.43 5.12
N ILE A 30 -2.79 -2.55 5.87
CA ILE A 30 -2.78 -3.18 7.20
C ILE A 30 -2.42 -4.66 7.08
N GLY A 31 -3.04 -5.39 6.15
CA GLY A 31 -2.73 -6.81 5.90
C GLY A 31 -1.27 -7.01 5.48
N LEU A 32 -0.79 -6.18 4.56
CA LEU A 32 0.60 -6.22 4.09
C LEU A 32 1.58 -5.87 5.22
N GLY A 33 1.23 -4.92 6.09
CA GLY A 33 1.99 -4.57 7.28
C GLY A 33 2.15 -5.74 8.25
N ILE A 34 1.07 -6.49 8.52
CA ILE A 34 1.12 -7.69 9.38
C ILE A 34 2.04 -8.75 8.77
N VAL A 35 1.87 -9.05 7.48
CA VAL A 35 2.73 -10.02 6.77
C VAL A 35 4.20 -9.59 6.82
N MET A 36 4.47 -8.30 6.68
CA MET A 36 5.82 -7.75 6.71
C MET A 36 6.48 -7.90 8.09
N VAL A 37 5.73 -7.71 9.19
CA VAL A 37 6.24 -7.97 10.55
C VAL A 37 6.59 -9.44 10.74
N VAL A 38 5.72 -10.36 10.30
CA VAL A 38 5.96 -11.80 10.40
C VAL A 38 7.19 -12.19 9.57
N ALA A 39 7.31 -11.67 8.35
CA ALA A 39 8.46 -11.91 7.49
C ALA A 39 9.78 -11.38 8.11
N LEU A 40 9.75 -10.20 8.74
CA LEU A 40 10.92 -9.65 9.44
C LEU A 40 11.36 -10.55 10.60
N VAL A 41 10.42 -11.05 11.40
CA VAL A 41 10.74 -12.00 12.49
C VAL A 41 11.36 -13.28 11.95
N MET A 42 10.82 -13.84 10.87
CA MET A 42 11.40 -15.02 10.21
C MET A 42 12.80 -14.76 9.67
N VAL A 43 13.02 -13.62 9.02
CA VAL A 43 14.33 -13.22 8.49
C VAL A 43 15.34 -13.04 9.62
N LEU A 44 14.96 -12.40 10.72
CA LEU A 44 15.82 -12.23 11.89
C LEU A 44 16.18 -13.58 12.52
N TYR A 45 15.20 -14.46 12.71
CA TYR A 45 15.41 -15.81 13.24
C TYR A 45 16.38 -16.61 12.34
N ALA A 46 16.15 -16.59 11.03
CA ALA A 46 17.01 -17.27 10.06
C ALA A 46 18.42 -16.67 10.01
N ALA A 47 18.56 -15.34 10.09
CA ALA A 47 19.86 -14.67 10.07
C ALA A 47 20.72 -15.04 11.29
N ILE A 48 20.12 -15.12 12.48
CA ILE A 48 20.81 -15.50 13.72
C ILE A 48 21.20 -16.98 13.66
N ASN A 49 20.26 -17.86 13.29
CA ASN A 49 20.48 -19.30 13.37
C ASN A 49 21.35 -19.85 12.23
N SER A 50 21.26 -19.27 11.03
CA SER A 50 22.01 -19.71 9.85
C SER A 50 23.26 -18.86 9.54
N LYS A 51 23.51 -17.76 10.28
CA LYS A 51 24.54 -16.73 9.97
C LYS A 51 24.46 -16.17 8.54
N LYS A 52 23.30 -16.30 7.88
CA LYS A 52 23.08 -15.85 6.49
C LYS A 52 22.60 -14.40 6.49
N TYR A 53 23.55 -13.48 6.68
CA TYR A 53 23.28 -12.04 6.68
C TYR A 53 22.80 -11.49 5.33
N ALA A 54 22.91 -12.26 4.24
CA ALA A 54 22.40 -11.88 2.93
C ALA A 54 20.88 -11.63 2.92
N LEU A 55 20.12 -12.24 3.84
CA LEU A 55 18.69 -11.97 3.96
C LEU A 55 18.38 -10.54 4.44
N LEU A 56 19.31 -9.88 5.16
CA LEU A 56 19.14 -8.48 5.55
C LEU A 56 19.17 -7.52 4.35
N ALA A 57 19.81 -7.91 3.24
CA ALA A 57 19.84 -7.11 2.01
C ALA A 57 18.44 -6.92 1.38
N THR A 58 17.47 -7.74 1.79
CA THR A 58 16.08 -7.62 1.30
C THR A 58 15.29 -6.51 1.99
N LEU A 59 15.72 -6.02 3.16
CA LEU A 59 15.05 -4.92 3.90
C LEU A 59 14.77 -3.68 3.03
N PRO A 60 15.75 -3.10 2.30
CA PRO A 60 15.50 -1.92 1.47
C PRO A 60 14.47 -2.17 0.36
N ALA A 61 14.40 -3.39 -0.20
CA ALA A 61 13.41 -3.73 -1.22
C ALA A 61 11.98 -3.72 -0.68
N MET A 62 11.79 -4.02 0.61
CA MET A 62 10.48 -4.00 1.27
C MET A 62 9.92 -2.58 1.43
N PHE A 63 10.79 -1.57 1.52
CA PHE A 63 10.35 -0.17 1.58
C PHE A 63 9.89 0.35 0.21
N LEU A 64 10.51 -0.14 -0.88
CA LEU A 64 10.16 0.27 -2.25
C LEU A 64 8.74 -0.18 -2.65
N THR A 65 8.29 -1.34 -2.18
CA THR A 65 6.93 -1.83 -2.45
C THR A 65 5.84 -1.05 -1.71
N LEU A 66 6.18 -0.34 -0.63
CA LEU A 66 5.23 0.46 0.14
C LEU A 66 4.95 1.84 -0.51
N MET A 67 5.92 2.39 -1.24
CA MET A 67 5.82 3.71 -1.90
C MET A 67 4.57 3.89 -2.79
N PRO A 68 4.28 3.00 -3.77
CA PRO A 68 3.12 3.18 -4.65
C PRO A 68 1.80 3.21 -3.86
N SER A 69 1.69 2.43 -2.78
CA SER A 69 0.51 2.39 -1.91
C SER A 69 0.27 3.73 -1.21
N VAL A 70 1.35 4.37 -0.71
CA VAL A 70 1.28 5.69 -0.06
C VAL A 70 0.96 6.79 -1.07
N ILE A 71 1.52 6.73 -2.28
CA ILE A 71 1.26 7.70 -3.35
C ILE A 71 -0.21 7.67 -3.76
N VAL A 72 -0.77 6.47 -3.97
CA VAL A 72 -2.19 6.31 -4.32
C VAL A 72 -3.10 6.80 -3.19
N LEU A 73 -2.75 6.51 -1.93
CA LEU A 73 -3.53 6.98 -0.77
C LEU A 73 -3.51 8.51 -0.63
N SER A 74 -2.37 9.14 -0.89
CA SER A 74 -2.21 10.61 -0.87
C SER A 74 -3.01 11.28 -2.00
N LYS A 75 -3.00 10.70 -3.21
CA LYS A 75 -3.84 11.17 -4.33
C LYS A 75 -5.33 11.10 -3.99
N ILE A 76 -5.80 9.97 -3.45
CA ILE A 76 -7.20 9.79 -3.02
C ILE A 76 -7.57 10.80 -1.93
N ASN A 77 -6.72 11.01 -0.92
CA ASN A 77 -7.00 11.99 0.15
C ASN A 77 -7.04 13.43 -0.36
N LYS A 78 -6.10 13.82 -1.24
CA LYS A 78 -6.08 15.15 -1.85
C LYS A 78 -7.34 15.41 -2.66
N GLU A 79 -7.84 14.38 -3.35
CA GLU A 79 -9.05 14.49 -4.13
C GLU A 79 -10.32 14.56 -3.26
N ILE A 80 -10.42 13.77 -2.18
CA ILE A 80 -11.51 13.89 -1.19
C ILE A 80 -11.52 15.31 -0.58
N ALA A 81 -10.35 15.87 -0.27
CA ALA A 81 -10.23 17.20 0.32
C ALA A 81 -10.48 18.35 -0.68
N ALA A 82 -10.20 18.14 -1.97
CA ALA A 82 -10.42 19.13 -3.02
C ALA A 82 -11.90 19.22 -3.46
N ARG A 83 -12.72 18.21 -3.14
CA ARG A 83 -14.16 18.26 -3.37
C ARG A 83 -14.82 18.96 -2.16
N PRO A 84 -15.54 20.08 -2.35
CA PRO A 84 -16.22 20.75 -1.25
C PRO A 84 -17.23 19.78 -0.61
N PRO A 85 -17.43 19.84 0.72
CA PRO A 85 -18.52 19.11 1.35
C PRO A 85 -19.82 19.61 0.71
N ILE A 86 -20.52 18.72 0.03
CA ILE A 86 -21.85 18.99 -0.50
C ILE A 86 -22.71 19.36 0.71
N GLN A 87 -23.18 20.61 0.76
CA GLN A 87 -24.37 21.01 1.52
C GLN A 87 -25.60 20.46 0.82
#